data_AF-H0EKI1-F1
#
_entry.id   AF-H0EKI1-F1
#
_cell.length_a   1.000
_cell.length_b   1.000
_cell.length_c   1.000
_cell.angle_alpha   90.00
_cell.angle_beta   90.00
_cell.angle_gamma   90.00
#
_symmetry.space_group_name_H-M   'P 1'
#
loop_
_entity.id
_entity.type
_entity.pdbx_description
1 polymer ?
#
loop_
_entity_poly.entity_id
_entity_poly.type
_entity_poly.pdbx_seq_one_letter_code
_entity_poly.pdbx_strand_id
1 'polypeptide(L)'
;MHCYFVLAGDATIPVMYYVEHIREGKSFATRTVQAKQRGKAIFTTTMSFVRENSGGRKTVNHAVPLPQNIVPPDEDGSEVDDEEGNGPFVSKRIEILNKDSKDPHEKRTRQWIKAKGRISPQGGHQAHLSALAYMSDSYFIGTVSRIHDLWRFGTPPNPPPNEGVHGDAENVGEGKRPEVGMMGR
;
A
#
# COMPACT_ATOMS: atom_id res chain seq x y z
N MET A 1 -11.53 6.09 7.92
CA MET A 1 -12.21 5.68 6.68
C MET A 1 -12.22 4.17 6.64
N HIS A 2 -13.33 3.55 6.24
CA HIS A 2 -13.42 2.10 6.03
C HIS A 2 -13.92 1.86 4.62
N CYS A 3 -13.31 0.94 3.88
CA CYS A 3 -13.64 0.74 2.48
C CYS A 3 -13.51 -0.70 2.02
N TYR A 4 -14.14 -0.99 0.89
CA TYR A 4 -14.08 -2.25 0.17
C TYR A 4 -13.87 -1.99 -1.32
N PHE A 5 -12.90 -2.68 -1.89
CA PHE A 5 -12.77 -2.84 -3.34
C PHE A 5 -13.65 -4.02 -3.76
N VAL A 6 -14.64 -3.76 -4.62
CA VAL A 6 -15.69 -4.72 -4.95
C VAL A 6 -15.44 -5.37 -6.31
N LEU A 7 -15.07 -4.56 -7.30
CA LEU A 7 -14.75 -4.99 -8.66
C LEU A 7 -13.50 -4.25 -9.15
N ALA A 8 -12.77 -4.86 -10.09
CA ALA A 8 -11.68 -4.18 -10.77
C ALA A 8 -12.20 -2.98 -11.56
N GLY A 9 -11.53 -1.84 -11.41
CA GLY A 9 -11.82 -0.62 -12.19
C GLY A 9 -11.15 -0.67 -13.56
N ASP A 10 -11.73 0.05 -14.51
CA ASP A 10 -11.20 0.29 -15.85
C ASP A 10 -10.56 1.69 -15.88
N ALA A 11 -9.24 1.77 -15.99
CA ALA A 11 -8.49 3.03 -15.94
C ALA A 11 -8.75 3.94 -17.17
N THR A 12 -9.37 3.42 -18.22
CA THR A 12 -9.61 4.16 -19.47
C THR A 12 -10.91 4.97 -19.45
N ILE A 13 -11.77 4.75 -18.44
CA ILE A 13 -13.07 5.43 -18.33
C ILE A 13 -13.21 6.16 -16.99
N PRO A 14 -13.95 7.28 -16.94
CA PRO A 14 -14.16 8.02 -15.70
C PRO A 14 -14.84 7.19 -14.60
N VAL A 15 -14.53 7.51 -13.34
CA VAL A 15 -15.21 6.96 -12.16
C VAL A 15 -16.24 7.97 -11.68
N MET A 16 -17.49 7.52 -11.51
CA MET A 16 -18.57 8.35 -10.98
C MET A 16 -18.72 8.10 -9.47
N TYR A 17 -18.59 9.15 -8.66
CA TYR A 17 -18.71 9.06 -7.20
C TYR A 17 -20.10 9.52 -6.75
N TYR A 18 -20.82 8.61 -6.09
CA TYR A 18 -22.14 8.87 -5.51
C TYR A 18 -21.96 9.02 -4.00
N VAL A 19 -22.17 10.24 -3.51
CA VAL A 19 -22.00 10.58 -2.10
C VAL A 19 -23.36 10.65 -1.42
N GLU A 20 -23.53 9.89 -0.35
CA GLU A 20 -24.73 9.91 0.48
C GLU A 20 -24.38 10.50 1.86
N HIS A 21 -25.25 11.40 2.33
CA HIS A 21 -25.13 12.10 3.60
C HIS A 21 -25.82 11.30 4.70
N ILE A 22 -25.07 10.42 5.36
CA ILE A 22 -25.62 9.54 6.42
C ILE A 22 -25.99 10.33 7.68
N ARG A 23 -25.11 11.23 8.12
CA ARG A 23 -25.31 12.01 9.35
C ARG A 23 -24.59 13.35 9.27
N GLU A 24 -25.25 14.37 9.80
CA GLU A 24 -24.67 15.71 10.02
C GLU A 24 -24.93 16.13 11.46
N GLY A 25 -23.95 15.92 12.32
CA GLY A 25 -23.99 16.35 13.72
C GLY A 25 -23.20 17.64 13.94
N LYS A 26 -23.24 18.14 15.18
CA LYS A 26 -22.50 19.36 15.59
C LYS A 26 -20.98 19.25 15.40
N SER A 27 -20.42 18.08 15.67
CA SER A 27 -18.96 17.84 15.67
C SER A 27 -18.50 16.84 14.62
N PHE A 28 -19.39 15.99 14.12
CA PHE A 28 -19.07 14.93 13.18
C PHE A 28 -20.06 14.87 12.02
N ALA A 29 -19.56 14.59 10.83
CA ALA A 29 -20.35 14.29 9.66
C ALA A 29 -19.93 12.92 9.11
N THR A 30 -20.90 12.10 8.70
CA THR A 30 -20.64 10.77 8.13
C THR A 30 -21.15 10.72 6.70
N ARG A 31 -20.34 10.15 5.80
CA ARG A 31 -20.65 9.95 4.39
C ARG A 31 -20.40 8.52 4.00
N THR A 32 -21.26 7.99 3.14
CA THR A 32 -21.01 6.79 2.34
C THR A 32 -20.74 7.25 0.90
N VAL A 33 -19.74 6.67 0.26
CA VAL A 33 -19.40 6.96 -1.14
C VAL A 33 -19.36 5.65 -1.91
N GLN A 34 -20.11 5.59 -3.01
CA GLN A 34 -20.01 4.53 -4.00
C GLN A 34 -19.32 5.08 -5.25
N ALA A 35 -18.16 4.53 -5.58
CA ALA A 35 -17.51 4.75 -6.85
C ALA A 35 -18.06 3.74 -7.86
N LYS A 36 -18.59 4.22 -9.00
CA LYS A 36 -19.21 3.39 -10.02
C LYS A 36 -18.58 3.58 -11.39
N GLN A 37 -18.53 2.49 -12.13
CA GLN A 37 -18.25 2.46 -13.57
C GLN A 37 -19.28 1.57 -14.25
N ARG A 38 -19.78 1.98 -15.42
CA ARG A 38 -20.81 1.25 -16.18
C ARG A 38 -22.04 0.86 -15.33
N GLY A 39 -22.43 1.76 -14.41
CA GLY A 39 -23.55 1.57 -13.48
C GLY A 39 -23.30 0.62 -12.30
N LYS A 40 -22.13 -0.04 -12.23
CA LYS A 40 -21.78 -1.00 -11.17
C LYS A 40 -20.83 -0.37 -10.15
N ALA A 41 -21.00 -0.67 -8.88
CA ALA A 41 -20.08 -0.23 -7.83
C ALA A 41 -18.75 -1.00 -7.93
N ILE A 42 -17.66 -0.28 -8.10
CA ILE A 42 -16.29 -0.83 -8.11
C ILE A 42 -15.62 -0.67 -6.74
N PHE A 43 -16.01 0.34 -5.98
CA PHE A 43 -15.47 0.64 -4.66
C PHE A 43 -16.54 1.31 -3.79
N THR A 44 -16.55 0.98 -2.51
CA THR A 44 -17.44 1.58 -1.53
C THR A 44 -16.66 1.99 -0.29
N THR A 45 -16.92 3.18 0.25
CA THR A 45 -16.28 3.67 1.46
C THR A 45 -17.24 4.39 2.38
N THR A 46 -17.02 4.25 3.68
CA THR A 46 -17.65 5.06 4.72
C THR A 46 -16.59 5.93 5.39
N MET A 47 -16.86 7.22 5.42
CA MET A 47 -15.95 8.25 5.92
C MET A 47 -16.65 9.05 7.03
N SER A 48 -15.91 9.33 8.09
CA SER A 48 -16.34 10.22 9.17
C SER A 48 -15.39 11.41 9.21
N PHE A 49 -15.96 12.61 9.20
CA PHE A 49 -15.28 13.88 9.23
C PHE A 49 -15.52 14.52 10.59
N VAL A 50 -14.50 15.12 11.17
CA VAL A 50 -14.59 15.87 12.42
C VAL A 50 -14.40 17.35 12.13
N ARG A 51 -15.20 18.20 12.77
CA ARG A 51 -15.02 19.64 12.67
C ARG A 51 -13.68 20.03 13.29
N GLU A 52 -12.92 20.90 12.61
CA GLU A 52 -11.66 21.41 13.13
C GLU A 52 -11.82 21.98 14.55
N ASN A 53 -10.80 21.77 15.39
CA ASN A 53 -10.78 22.22 16.78
C ASN A 53 -11.88 21.61 17.68
N SER A 54 -12.52 20.51 17.27
CA SER A 54 -13.49 19.78 18.12
C SER A 54 -12.85 18.80 19.11
N GLY A 55 -11.52 18.85 19.27
CA GLY A 55 -10.79 18.03 20.23
C GLY A 55 -11.11 18.42 21.68
N GLY A 56 -10.97 17.47 22.60
CA GLY A 56 -11.02 17.76 24.04
C GLY A 56 -9.77 18.53 24.52
N ARG A 57 -9.75 18.93 25.79
CA ARG A 57 -8.61 19.66 26.41
C ARG A 57 -7.29 18.87 26.38
N LYS A 58 -7.36 17.55 26.24
CA LYS A 58 -6.21 16.65 26.22
C LYS A 58 -6.06 16.05 24.83
N THR A 59 -4.87 16.20 24.26
CA THR A 59 -4.47 15.52 23.03
C THR A 59 -3.80 14.19 23.39
N VAL A 60 -4.13 13.13 22.64
CA VAL A 60 -3.43 11.85 22.73
C VAL A 60 -2.51 11.77 21.51
N ASN A 61 -1.22 11.50 21.75
CA ASN A 61 -0.24 11.29 20.69
C ASN A 61 0.10 9.79 20.67
N HIS A 62 -0.09 9.15 19.51
CA HIS A 62 0.28 7.76 19.31
C HIS A 62 0.96 7.63 17.94
N ALA A 63 2.28 7.76 17.96
CA ALA A 63 3.13 7.54 16.80
C ALA A 63 4.48 7.00 17.28
N VAL A 64 5.05 6.05 16.55
CA VAL A 64 6.43 5.60 16.77
C VAL A 64 7.36 6.73 16.29
N PRO A 65 8.42 7.08 17.03
CA PRO A 65 9.37 8.09 16.57
C PRO A 65 10.03 7.66 15.25
N LEU A 66 10.34 8.64 14.40
CA LEU A 66 11.12 8.39 13.19
C LEU A 66 12.51 7.83 13.60
N PRO A 67 12.95 6.70 13.03
CA PRO A 67 14.30 6.20 13.29
C PRO A 67 15.38 7.23 12.88
N GLN A 68 16.42 7.39 13.71
CA GLN A 68 17.42 8.47 13.56
C GLN A 68 18.34 8.30 12.34
N ASN A 69 18.53 7.06 11.87
CA ASN A 69 19.52 6.73 10.83
C ASN A 69 18.87 6.45 9.46
N ILE A 70 17.71 7.03 9.16
CA ILE A 70 17.08 6.87 7.84
C ILE A 70 17.70 7.88 6.88
N VAL A 71 18.40 7.36 5.86
CA VAL A 71 18.88 8.16 4.74
C VAL A 71 17.70 8.39 3.78
N PRO A 72 17.26 9.64 3.57
CA PRO A 72 16.22 9.92 2.58
C PRO A 72 16.71 9.49 1.18
N PRO A 73 15.80 9.12 0.26
CA PRO A 73 16.17 8.90 -1.13
C PRO A 73 16.75 10.17 -1.76
N ASP A 74 17.69 9.98 -2.67
CA ASP A 74 18.35 11.06 -3.41
C ASP A 74 17.35 11.92 -4.20
N GLU A 75 17.68 13.19 -4.38
CA GLU A 75 16.80 14.16 -5.05
C GLU A 75 16.59 13.83 -6.53
N ASP A 76 17.52 13.08 -7.14
CA ASP A 76 17.44 12.61 -8.52
C ASP A 76 16.56 11.36 -8.69
N GLY A 77 16.10 10.77 -7.58
CA GLY A 77 15.24 9.59 -7.58
C GLY A 77 15.95 8.29 -7.96
N SER A 78 17.28 8.23 -7.95
CA SER A 78 18.05 7.04 -8.33
C SER A 78 17.86 5.82 -7.41
N GLU A 79 17.46 6.05 -6.14
CA GLU A 79 17.26 5.01 -5.12
C GLU A 79 15.78 4.68 -4.82
N VAL A 80 14.85 4.98 -5.74
CA VAL A 80 13.42 4.75 -5.52
C VAL A 80 12.99 3.35 -5.93
N ASP A 81 12.14 2.71 -5.11
CA ASP A 81 11.48 1.44 -5.45
C ASP A 81 10.30 1.61 -6.43
N ASP A 82 10.29 2.69 -7.22
CA ASP A 82 9.24 2.99 -8.19
C ASP A 82 9.66 2.43 -9.56
N GLU A 83 9.21 1.21 -9.88
CA GLU A 83 9.58 0.49 -11.12
C GLU A 83 9.27 1.28 -12.40
N GLU A 84 8.35 2.26 -12.34
CA GLU A 84 7.99 3.12 -13.49
C GLU A 84 8.48 4.57 -13.38
N GLY A 85 9.00 4.99 -12.21
CA GLY A 85 9.55 6.34 -11.95
C GLY A 85 8.59 7.53 -12.13
N ASN A 86 7.37 7.31 -12.62
CA ASN A 86 6.45 8.35 -13.10
C ASN A 86 5.34 8.69 -12.08
N GLY A 87 5.33 8.04 -10.90
CA GLY A 87 4.33 8.31 -9.86
C GLY A 87 4.55 9.67 -9.17
N PRO A 88 3.51 10.26 -8.54
CA PRO A 88 3.62 11.55 -7.85
C PRO A 88 4.38 11.50 -6.51
N PHE A 89 4.92 10.34 -6.13
CA PHE A 89 5.61 10.13 -4.86
C PHE A 89 6.97 9.47 -5.07
N VAL A 90 7.91 9.83 -4.20
CA VAL A 90 9.19 9.16 -4.00
C VAL A 90 8.97 8.18 -2.85
N SER A 91 9.30 6.91 -3.06
CA SER A 91 9.24 5.90 -2.00
C SER A 91 10.53 5.11 -1.91
N LYS A 92 11.05 4.97 -0.69
CA LYS A 92 12.25 4.20 -0.38
C LYS A 92 11.93 3.19 0.71
N ARG A 93 12.11 1.91 0.42
CA ARG A 93 12.02 0.86 1.43
C ARG A 93 13.14 1.03 2.45
N ILE A 94 12.79 0.82 3.71
CA ILE A 94 13.73 0.73 4.82
C ILE A 94 13.90 -0.75 5.18
N GLU A 95 14.93 -1.07 5.96
CA GLU A 95 15.15 -2.40 6.53
C GLU A 95 13.88 -2.98 7.17
N ILE A 96 13.73 -4.30 7.04
CA ILE A 96 12.71 -5.05 7.76
C ILE A 96 13.24 -5.25 9.18
N LEU A 97 12.57 -4.64 10.16
CA LEU A 97 12.91 -4.85 11.56
C LEU A 97 12.68 -6.33 11.91
N ASN A 98 13.62 -6.93 12.64
CA ASN A 98 13.60 -8.35 13.02
C ASN A 98 13.54 -9.30 11.82
N LYS A 99 14.17 -8.96 10.70
CA LYS A 99 14.13 -9.75 9.45
C LYS A 99 14.40 -11.24 9.67
N ASP A 100 15.37 -11.56 10.52
CA ASP A 100 15.84 -12.93 10.78
C ASP A 100 14.99 -13.68 11.81
N SER A 101 13.96 -13.05 12.40
CA SER A 101 13.02 -13.74 13.28
C SER A 101 12.31 -14.86 12.52
N LYS A 102 12.15 -16.01 13.17
CA LYS A 102 11.36 -17.13 12.65
C LYS A 102 9.86 -16.85 12.74
N ASP A 103 9.47 -15.87 13.54
CA ASP A 103 8.10 -15.52 13.82
C ASP A 103 7.66 -14.30 13.00
N PRO A 104 6.80 -14.46 11.97
CA PRO A 104 6.43 -13.36 11.07
C PRO A 104 5.80 -12.17 11.78
N HIS A 105 5.11 -12.40 12.89
CA HIS A 105 4.45 -11.36 13.69
C HIS A 105 5.43 -10.44 14.45
N GLU A 106 6.72 -10.76 14.51
CA GLU A 106 7.77 -9.91 15.07
C GLU A 106 8.40 -9.00 14.01
N LYS A 107 8.24 -9.34 12.72
CA LYS A 107 8.81 -8.61 11.59
C LYS A 107 8.02 -7.32 11.33
N ARG A 108 8.70 -6.23 11.01
CA ARG A 108 8.04 -4.96 10.60
C ARG A 108 8.69 -4.40 9.36
N THR A 109 7.91 -4.20 8.30
CA THR A 109 8.37 -3.44 7.13
C THR A 109 8.19 -1.95 7.39
N ARG A 110 9.17 -1.16 6.96
CA ARG A 110 9.12 0.30 7.03
C ARG A 110 9.35 0.87 5.64
N GLN A 111 8.66 1.97 5.35
CA GLN A 111 8.79 2.65 4.07
C GLN A 111 8.79 4.15 4.30
N TRP A 112 9.77 4.82 3.69
CA TRP A 112 9.82 6.26 3.62
C TRP A 112 9.08 6.70 2.36
N ILE A 113 8.22 7.71 2.46
CA ILE A 113 7.43 8.23 1.34
C ILE A 113 7.37 9.75 1.42
N LYS A 114 7.50 10.42 0.26
CA LYS A 114 7.37 11.88 0.11
C LYS A 114 6.74 12.21 -1.23
N ALA A 115 5.94 13.27 -1.31
CA ALA A 115 5.45 13.78 -2.58
C ALA A 115 6.60 14.33 -3.44
N LYS A 116 6.57 14.07 -4.76
CA LYS A 116 7.44 14.75 -5.72
C LYS A 116 6.98 16.21 -5.83
N GLY A 117 7.86 17.14 -5.48
CA GLY A 117 7.53 18.56 -5.45
C GLY A 117 6.59 18.97 -4.31
N ARG A 118 5.93 20.12 -4.47
CA ARG A 118 5.07 20.73 -3.45
C ARG A 118 3.60 20.44 -3.74
N ILE A 119 2.87 19.91 -2.75
CA ILE A 119 1.42 19.77 -2.84
C ILE A 119 0.78 21.16 -3.02
N SER A 120 -0.14 21.26 -3.97
CA SER A 120 -0.77 22.50 -4.39
C SER A 120 -1.30 23.32 -3.20
N PRO A 121 -0.89 24.60 -3.05
CA PRO A 121 -1.42 25.47 -2.01
C PRO A 121 -2.93 25.69 -2.12
N GLN A 122 -3.48 25.69 -3.34
CA GLN A 122 -4.91 25.87 -3.58
C GLN A 122 -5.75 24.71 -3.02
N GLY A 123 -5.20 23.49 -3.01
CA GLY A 123 -5.87 22.32 -2.41
C GLY A 123 -5.82 22.30 -0.87
N GLY A 124 -4.96 23.13 -0.26
CA GLY A 124 -4.85 23.28 1.19
C GLY A 124 -4.69 21.97 1.95
N HIS A 125 -5.24 21.91 3.16
CA HIS A 125 -5.17 20.73 4.04
C HIS A 125 -5.79 19.46 3.40
N GLN A 126 -6.84 19.60 2.60
CA GLN A 126 -7.56 18.47 2.00
C GLN A 126 -6.72 17.74 0.94
N ALA A 127 -5.88 18.45 0.19
CA ALA A 127 -4.95 17.83 -0.75
C ALA A 127 -3.91 16.95 -0.03
N HIS A 128 -3.42 17.37 1.15
CA HIS A 128 -2.54 16.56 1.97
C HIS A 128 -3.22 15.29 2.50
N LEU A 129 -4.46 15.39 2.97
CA LEU A 129 -5.23 14.22 3.42
C LEU A 129 -5.49 13.23 2.26
N SER A 130 -5.78 13.75 1.08
CA SER A 130 -5.99 12.93 -0.14
C SER A 130 -4.69 12.22 -0.56
N ALA A 131 -3.56 12.93 -0.52
CA ALA A 131 -2.25 12.33 -0.76
C ALA A 131 -1.93 11.23 0.25
N LEU A 132 -2.21 11.45 1.54
CA LEU A 132 -2.01 10.44 2.58
C LEU A 132 -2.88 9.20 2.36
N ALA A 133 -4.15 9.40 2.00
CA ALA A 133 -5.05 8.30 1.67
C ALA A 133 -4.53 7.48 0.47
N TYR A 134 -4.07 8.14 -0.59
CA TYR A 134 -3.45 7.49 -1.75
C TYR A 134 -2.22 6.67 -1.37
N MET A 135 -1.30 7.26 -0.60
CA MET A 135 -0.07 6.60 -0.19
C MET A 135 -0.31 5.41 0.75
N SER A 136 -1.40 5.44 1.54
CA SER A 136 -1.66 4.42 2.56
C SER A 136 -1.94 3.02 2.00
N ASP A 137 -2.44 2.92 0.77
CA ASP A 137 -2.69 1.65 0.09
C ASP A 137 -1.50 1.22 -0.79
N SER A 138 -0.59 2.15 -1.07
CA SER A 138 0.65 1.84 -1.77
C SER A 138 1.54 1.01 -0.85
N TYR A 139 1.88 -0.21 -1.26
CA TYR A 139 2.80 -1.14 -0.59
C TYR A 139 2.32 -1.85 0.68
N PHE A 140 1.12 -1.58 1.19
CA PHE A 140 0.60 -2.23 2.41
C PHE A 140 0.52 -3.75 2.24
N ILE A 141 -0.18 -4.23 1.20
CA ILE A 141 -0.34 -5.66 0.91
C ILE A 141 0.99 -6.39 0.66
N GLY A 142 1.98 -5.65 0.13
CA GLY A 142 3.31 -6.19 -0.13
C GLY A 142 4.07 -6.60 1.13
N THR A 143 3.63 -6.16 2.31
CA THR A 143 4.22 -6.56 3.60
C THR A 143 4.20 -8.07 3.79
N VAL A 144 3.05 -8.71 3.56
CA VAL A 144 2.88 -10.16 3.77
C VAL A 144 3.84 -10.93 2.87
N SER A 145 3.86 -10.62 1.57
CA SER A 145 4.78 -11.28 0.65
C SER A 145 6.25 -11.14 1.09
N ARG A 146 6.66 -9.93 1.51
CA ARG A 146 8.05 -9.65 1.91
C ARG A 146 8.49 -10.38 3.17
N ILE A 147 7.64 -10.47 4.19
CA ILE A 147 8.04 -11.09 5.47
C ILE A 147 8.09 -12.62 5.40
N HIS A 148 7.41 -13.19 4.40
CA HIS A 148 7.37 -14.62 4.08
C HIS A 148 8.28 -15.01 2.89
N ASP A 149 9.11 -14.08 2.40
CA ASP A 149 9.98 -14.28 1.24
C ASP A 149 9.23 -14.82 0.00
N LEU A 150 7.95 -14.43 -0.14
CA LEU A 150 7.12 -14.76 -1.30
C LEU A 150 7.36 -13.74 -2.41
N TRP A 151 7.37 -14.25 -3.64
CA TRP A 151 7.54 -13.45 -4.85
C TRP A 151 6.38 -12.47 -5.03
N ARG A 152 6.68 -11.24 -5.47
CA ARG A 152 5.65 -10.38 -6.05
C ARG A 152 5.26 -10.96 -7.41
N PHE A 153 3.95 -10.95 -7.67
CA PHE A 153 3.30 -11.37 -8.91
C PHE A 153 4.23 -11.48 -10.13
N GLY A 154 4.43 -12.71 -10.63
CA GLY A 154 4.84 -12.96 -12.02
C GLY A 154 6.31 -13.26 -12.31
N THR A 155 7.27 -12.97 -11.43
CA THR A 155 8.70 -13.18 -11.78
C THR A 155 9.39 -14.14 -10.80
N PRO A 156 9.90 -15.30 -11.26
CA PRO A 156 10.70 -16.19 -10.43
C PRO A 156 12.06 -15.55 -10.10
N PRO A 157 12.69 -15.94 -8.98
CA PRO A 157 14.00 -15.43 -8.59
C PRO A 157 15.06 -15.90 -9.60
N ASN A 158 16.06 -15.06 -9.85
CA ASN A 158 17.28 -15.52 -10.52
C ASN A 158 17.86 -16.71 -9.74
N PRO A 159 18.25 -17.80 -10.41
CA PRO A 159 18.92 -18.90 -9.73
C PRO A 159 20.18 -18.37 -9.02
N PRO A 160 20.56 -18.96 -7.88
CA PRO A 160 21.81 -18.62 -7.22
C PRO A 160 22.97 -18.73 -8.23
N PRO A 161 23.99 -17.86 -8.13
CA PRO A 161 25.13 -17.93 -9.03
C PRO A 161 25.74 -19.33 -8.97
N ASN A 162 25.85 -19.98 -10.14
CA ASN A 162 26.38 -21.33 -10.36
C ASN A 162 27.47 -21.71 -9.34
N GLU A 163 27.13 -22.57 -8.39
CA GLU A 163 28.13 -23.51 -7.87
C GLU A 163 28.47 -24.46 -9.02
N GLY A 164 29.76 -24.55 -9.35
CA GLY A 164 30.27 -25.16 -10.57
C GLY A 164 29.64 -26.52 -10.90
N VAL A 165 29.01 -26.60 -12.06
CA VAL A 165 28.53 -27.86 -12.64
C VAL A 165 29.74 -28.68 -13.08
N HIS A 166 30.12 -29.66 -12.25
CA HIS A 166 30.65 -30.90 -12.80
C HIS A 166 29.45 -31.74 -13.23
N GLY A 167 29.48 -32.16 -14.50
CA GLY A 167 28.36 -32.81 -15.16
C GLY A 167 27.93 -34.12 -14.50
N ASP A 168 26.64 -34.43 -14.65
CA ASP A 168 26.22 -35.62 -15.38
C ASP A 168 24.74 -35.45 -15.75
N ALA A 169 24.44 -35.70 -17.01
CA ALA A 169 23.09 -35.71 -17.54
C ALA A 169 22.41 -37.02 -17.17
N GLU A 170 21.23 -36.98 -16.54
CA GLU A 170 20.11 -37.86 -16.83
C GLU A 170 18.84 -37.58 -15.98
N ASN A 171 17.70 -37.80 -16.63
CA ASN A 171 16.32 -37.95 -16.13
C ASN A 171 15.52 -36.71 -15.68
N VAL A 172 14.70 -36.24 -16.62
CA VAL A 172 13.50 -35.41 -16.43
C VAL A 172 12.44 -36.24 -15.71
N GLY A 173 12.21 -35.96 -14.43
CA GLY A 173 11.02 -36.40 -13.69
C GLY A 173 10.06 -35.23 -13.50
N GLU A 174 8.82 -35.38 -13.96
CA GLU A 174 7.73 -34.40 -13.83
C GLU A 174 7.51 -34.00 -12.35
N GLY A 175 7.87 -32.75 -12.01
CA GLY A 175 7.58 -32.15 -10.71
C GLY A 175 6.15 -31.62 -10.63
N LYS A 176 5.33 -32.25 -9.78
CA LYS A 176 3.96 -31.85 -9.42
C LYS A 176 3.83 -30.35 -9.12
N ARG A 177 2.81 -29.71 -9.72
CA ARG A 177 2.31 -28.40 -9.28
C ARG A 177 1.72 -28.51 -7.86
N PRO A 178 1.93 -27.52 -6.98
CA PRO A 178 1.21 -27.49 -5.71
C PRO A 178 -0.27 -27.16 -5.96
N GLU A 179 -1.17 -28.04 -5.52
CA GLU A 179 -2.61 -27.76 -5.49
C GLU A 179 -2.90 -26.71 -4.42
N VAL A 180 -3.43 -25.57 -4.85
CA VAL A 180 -4.03 -24.58 -3.96
C VAL A 180 -5.46 -25.02 -3.68
N GLY A 181 -5.70 -25.59 -2.50
CA GLY A 181 -7.03 -25.98 -2.04
C GLY A 181 -7.93 -24.75 -1.87
N MET A 182 -8.91 -24.58 -2.76
CA MET A 182 -10.07 -23.73 -2.50
C MET A 182 -10.96 -24.41 -1.46
N MET A 183 -10.97 -23.90 -0.23
CA MET A 183 -12.01 -24.23 0.74
C MET A 183 -13.15 -23.22 0.57
N GLY A 184 -14.09 -23.55 -0.31
CA GLY A 184 -15.38 -22.86 -0.39
C GLY A 184 -16.41 -23.58 0.49
N ARG A 185 -17.16 -22.81 1.28
CA ARG A 185 -18.62 -22.74 1.23
C ARG A 185 -19.07 -21.33 1.58
#